data_AF-A0A941LDI1-F1
#
_entry.id   AF-A0A941LDI1-F1
#
_cell.length_a   1.000
_cell.length_b   1.000
_cell.length_c   1.000
_cell.angle_alpha   90.00
_cell.angle_beta   90.00
_cell.angle_gamma   90.00
#
_symmetry.space_group_name_H-M   'P 1'
#
loop_
_entity.id
_entity.type
_entity.pdbx_description
1 polymer ?
#
loop_
_entity_poly.entity_id
_entity_poly.type
_entity_poly.pdbx_seq_one_letter_code
_entity_poly.pdbx_strand_id
1 'polypeptide(L)'
;MAFQTVTRLLVLSFLYMCVVKPGAPLAWAEPYFDDGYLGLTQTELHEKLGLPQAVRDRKSALRVFTYYPIVDWDQYFKKVASPENGEDVYTFKRDGVDVRYSFSYTFDPNDHSEQRPLFVRLVDVEFTPPVALSKVPQLVPEFKPSDDAASPVFRSNIMLLFFSGKPSAEARFIVREKGKDALDWSLAFQMFALQGLPDPLTLKAPIDRVEISTQSLPLVKLRQRNTHEPVLNPYSKAFAQQPPPAPAAKKIPIPTYAD
;
A
#
# COMPACT_ATOMS: atom_id res chain seq x y z
N MET A 1 -26.44 -24.04 -69.51
CA MET A 1 -26.75 -23.11 -68.40
C MET A 1 -26.74 -23.84 -67.05
N ALA A 2 -25.56 -24.31 -66.60
CA ALA A 2 -25.42 -25.01 -65.31
C ALA A 2 -24.04 -24.77 -64.63
N PHE A 3 -23.23 -23.87 -65.19
CA PHE A 3 -21.85 -23.60 -64.73
C PHE A 3 -21.65 -22.19 -64.17
N GLN A 4 -22.73 -21.41 -64.00
CA GLN A 4 -22.67 -20.04 -63.45
C GLN A 4 -23.27 -19.91 -62.04
N THR A 5 -23.90 -20.96 -61.51
CA THR A 5 -24.51 -20.94 -60.17
C THR A 5 -23.64 -21.54 -59.08
N VAL A 6 -22.67 -22.40 -59.41
CA VAL A 6 -21.79 -23.05 -58.40
C VAL A 6 -20.63 -22.14 -57.98
N THR A 7 -20.19 -21.24 -58.86
CA THR A 7 -19.06 -20.34 -58.59
C THR A 7 -19.41 -19.16 -57.67
N ARG A 8 -20.70 -18.82 -57.51
CA ARG A 8 -21.14 -17.77 -56.56
C ARG A 8 -21.37 -18.28 -55.14
N LEU A 9 -21.51 -19.60 -54.93
CA LEU A 9 -21.67 -20.16 -53.58
C LEU A 9 -20.34 -20.44 -52.88
N LEU A 10 -19.26 -20.69 -53.63
CA LEU A 10 -17.92 -20.94 -53.07
C LEU A 10 -17.16 -19.66 -52.69
N VAL A 11 -17.58 -18.49 -53.18
CA VAL A 11 -16.98 -17.19 -52.80
C VAL A 11 -17.64 -16.62 -51.53
N LEU A 12 -18.86 -17.04 -51.20
CA LEU A 12 -19.58 -16.63 -50.00
C LEU A 12 -19.27 -17.49 -48.76
N SER A 13 -18.77 -18.71 -48.94
CA SER A 13 -18.34 -19.58 -47.82
C SER A 13 -16.90 -19.34 -47.37
N PHE A 14 -16.07 -18.65 -48.15
CA PHE A 14 -14.70 -18.29 -47.77
C PHE A 14 -14.58 -16.94 -47.03
N LEU A 15 -15.69 -16.22 -46.87
CA LEU A 15 -15.76 -14.91 -46.19
C LEU A 15 -16.34 -14.99 -44.76
N TYR A 16 -16.47 -16.20 -44.20
CA TYR A 16 -17.10 -16.45 -42.89
C TYR A 16 -16.22 -17.21 -41.89
N MET A 17 -14.91 -17.32 -42.13
CA MET A 17 -13.97 -18.01 -41.23
C MET A 17 -12.67 -17.22 -41.03
N CYS A 18 -12.78 -15.99 -40.52
CA CYS A 18 -11.68 -15.28 -39.85
C CYS A 18 -12.21 -14.07 -39.04
N VAL A 19 -13.26 -14.25 -38.25
CA VAL A 19 -13.40 -13.43 -37.04
C VAL A 19 -12.67 -14.19 -35.94
N VAL A 20 -11.33 -14.17 -36.01
CA VAL A 20 -10.53 -14.28 -34.81
C VAL A 20 -10.95 -13.06 -34.01
N LYS A 21 -11.88 -13.24 -33.06
CA LYS A 21 -12.03 -12.26 -31.97
C LYS A 21 -10.61 -12.00 -31.52
N PRO A 22 -10.09 -10.75 -31.54
CA PRO A 22 -8.92 -10.47 -30.75
C PRO A 22 -9.29 -11.02 -29.37
N GLY A 23 -8.51 -12.01 -28.91
CA GLY A 23 -8.61 -12.45 -27.54
C GLY A 23 -8.74 -11.19 -26.71
N ALA A 24 -9.71 -11.17 -25.80
CA ALA A 24 -9.74 -10.13 -24.79
C ALA A 24 -8.29 -9.85 -24.41
N PRO A 25 -7.83 -8.59 -24.40
CA PRO A 25 -6.47 -8.33 -23.91
C PRO A 25 -6.35 -9.17 -22.65
N LEU A 26 -5.27 -9.96 -22.52
CA LEU A 26 -4.95 -10.49 -21.19
C LEU A 26 -5.14 -9.25 -20.32
N ALA A 27 -6.15 -9.27 -19.46
CA ALA A 27 -6.42 -8.16 -18.59
C ALA A 27 -5.32 -8.35 -17.55
N TRP A 28 -4.13 -7.86 -17.87
CA TRP A 28 -3.07 -7.66 -16.90
C TRP A 28 -3.78 -6.84 -15.84
N ALA A 29 -3.92 -7.40 -14.64
CA ALA A 29 -4.56 -6.68 -13.58
C ALA A 29 -3.61 -5.53 -13.27
N GLU A 30 -3.88 -4.36 -13.85
CA GLU A 30 -3.09 -3.18 -13.53
C GLU A 30 -3.25 -2.91 -12.02
N PRO A 31 -2.17 -2.53 -11.32
CA PRO A 31 -2.25 -2.09 -9.94
C PRO A 31 -3.43 -1.14 -9.75
N TYR A 32 -4.19 -1.32 -8.68
CA TYR A 32 -5.41 -0.53 -8.44
C TYR A 32 -5.09 0.96 -8.27
N PHE A 33 -3.83 1.29 -8.01
CA PHE A 33 -3.33 2.65 -7.86
C PHE A 33 -1.92 2.81 -8.44
N ASP A 34 -1.51 4.07 -8.57
CA ASP A 34 -0.20 4.47 -9.10
C ASP A 34 1.01 4.06 -8.23
N ASP A 35 0.80 3.44 -7.06
CA ASP A 35 1.89 2.84 -6.28
C ASP A 35 2.52 1.64 -7.01
N GLY A 36 1.75 1.00 -7.86
CA GLY A 36 2.22 -0.08 -8.71
C GLY A 36 2.26 -1.46 -8.06
N TYR A 37 1.76 -1.63 -6.83
CA TYR A 37 1.73 -2.91 -6.11
C TYR A 37 0.34 -3.33 -5.63
N LEU A 38 -0.44 -2.42 -5.04
CA LEU A 38 -1.75 -2.78 -4.50
C LEU A 38 -2.65 -3.36 -5.61
N GLY A 39 -3.24 -4.52 -5.33
CA GLY A 39 -4.10 -5.24 -6.28
C GLY A 39 -3.36 -6.20 -7.22
N LEU A 40 -2.02 -6.17 -7.29
CA LEU A 40 -1.27 -7.18 -8.04
C LEU A 40 -1.50 -8.57 -7.44
N THR A 41 -1.56 -9.59 -8.30
CA THR A 41 -1.45 -10.97 -7.85
C THR A 41 -0.04 -11.29 -7.36
N GLN A 42 0.12 -12.34 -6.54
CA GLN A 42 1.45 -12.79 -6.12
C GLN A 42 2.34 -13.16 -7.32
N THR A 43 1.76 -13.79 -8.35
CA THR A 43 2.49 -14.11 -9.59
C THR A 43 2.99 -12.86 -10.29
N GLU A 44 2.13 -11.85 -10.49
CA GLU A 44 2.52 -10.57 -11.11
C GLU A 44 3.57 -9.84 -10.27
N LEU A 45 3.49 -9.91 -8.93
CA LEU A 45 4.52 -9.37 -8.04
C LEU A 45 5.87 -10.09 -8.25
N HIS A 46 5.88 -11.41 -8.37
CA HIS A 46 7.09 -12.20 -8.62
C HIS A 46 7.67 -11.92 -10.00
N GLU A 47 6.83 -11.73 -11.00
CA GLU A 47 7.28 -11.29 -12.34
C GLU A 47 7.92 -9.90 -12.27
N LYS A 48 7.38 -9.00 -11.44
CA LYS A 48 7.88 -7.63 -11.27
C LYS A 48 9.18 -7.54 -10.46
N LEU A 49 9.31 -8.29 -9.37
CA LEU A 49 10.41 -8.16 -8.40
C LEU A 49 11.37 -9.35 -8.34
N GLY A 50 11.05 -10.44 -9.04
CA GLY A 50 11.68 -11.74 -8.86
C GLY A 50 11.10 -12.48 -7.65
N LEU A 51 11.71 -13.62 -7.31
CA LEU A 51 11.32 -14.38 -6.11
C LEU A 51 11.73 -13.62 -4.84
N PRO A 52 10.91 -13.66 -3.78
CA PRO A 52 11.25 -13.05 -2.50
C PRO A 52 12.41 -13.78 -1.83
N GLN A 53 13.19 -13.05 -1.03
CA GLN A 53 14.30 -13.62 -0.26
C GLN A 53 13.82 -14.45 0.93
N ALA A 54 12.64 -14.13 1.48
CA ALA A 54 12.06 -14.82 2.63
C ALA A 54 10.53 -14.70 2.63
N VAL A 55 9.90 -15.53 3.46
CA VAL A 55 8.48 -15.43 3.83
C VAL A 55 8.39 -15.00 5.28
N ARG A 56 7.53 -14.02 5.59
CA ARG A 56 7.29 -13.53 6.95
C ARG A 56 5.93 -14.00 7.46
N ASP A 57 5.92 -14.63 8.63
CA ASP A 57 4.71 -14.83 9.42
C ASP A 57 4.47 -13.61 10.30
N ARG A 58 3.24 -13.08 10.28
CA ARG A 58 2.84 -11.89 11.01
C ARG A 58 1.83 -12.28 12.09
N LYS A 59 2.24 -12.13 13.35
CA LYS A 59 1.31 -12.09 14.49
C LYS A 59 1.01 -10.63 14.81
N SER A 60 0.16 -10.02 13.99
CA SER A 60 -0.10 -8.57 13.97
C SER A 60 -0.43 -7.96 15.35
N ALA A 61 -1.21 -8.67 16.17
CA ALA A 61 -1.55 -8.22 17.53
C ALA A 61 -0.33 -8.14 18.48
N LEU A 62 0.69 -8.98 18.27
CA LEU A 62 1.89 -9.06 19.10
C LEU A 62 3.09 -8.33 18.49
N ARG A 63 2.99 -7.88 17.23
CA ARG A 63 4.10 -7.30 16.46
C ARG A 63 5.36 -8.20 16.45
N VAL A 64 5.14 -9.51 16.49
CA VAL A 64 6.21 -10.51 16.37
C VAL A 64 6.22 -11.01 14.93
N PHE A 65 7.39 -10.86 14.30
CA PHE A 65 7.64 -11.30 12.94
C PHE A 65 8.63 -12.45 12.96
N THR A 66 8.32 -13.53 12.26
CA THR A 66 9.24 -14.66 12.08
C THR A 66 9.50 -14.82 10.59
N TYR A 67 10.78 -14.94 10.23
CA TYR A 67 11.22 -15.07 8.84
C TYR A 67 11.60 -16.51 8.55
N TYR A 68 11.09 -17.01 7.44
CA TYR A 68 11.30 -18.37 6.95
C TYR A 68 11.90 -18.32 5.54
N PRO A 69 12.70 -19.33 5.16
CA PRO A 69 13.11 -19.54 3.77
C PRO A 69 11.90 -19.59 2.82
N ILE A 70 12.07 -19.08 1.59
CA ILE A 70 10.99 -19.12 0.58
C ILE A 70 10.52 -20.54 0.23
N VAL A 71 11.38 -21.54 0.40
CA VAL A 71 11.01 -22.95 0.18
C VAL A 71 9.92 -23.44 1.13
N ASP A 72 9.72 -22.78 2.28
CA ASP A 72 8.68 -23.12 3.25
C ASP A 72 7.29 -22.60 2.83
N TRP A 73 7.22 -21.76 1.78
CA TRP A 73 5.97 -21.20 1.26
C TRP A 73 4.96 -22.28 0.86
N ASP A 74 5.35 -23.18 -0.03
CA ASP A 74 4.46 -24.20 -0.59
C ASP A 74 4.03 -25.23 0.47
N GLN A 75 4.88 -25.46 1.47
CA GLN A 75 4.63 -26.43 2.52
C GLN A 75 3.65 -25.90 3.57
N TYR A 76 3.82 -24.65 4.00
CA TYR A 76 3.12 -24.11 5.16
C TYR A 76 2.23 -22.90 4.84
N PHE A 77 2.76 -21.88 4.15
CA PHE A 77 2.09 -20.57 4.09
C PHE A 77 1.02 -20.48 3.01
N LYS A 78 1.19 -21.15 1.87
CA LYS A 78 0.22 -21.14 0.76
C LYS A 78 -1.15 -21.69 1.15
N LYS A 79 -1.19 -22.63 2.11
CA LYS A 79 -2.39 -23.39 2.49
C LYS A 79 -3.14 -22.79 3.67
N VAL A 80 -2.51 -21.89 4.44
CA VAL A 80 -3.15 -21.26 5.59
C VAL A 80 -4.10 -20.20 5.08
N ALA A 81 -5.37 -20.29 5.50
CA ALA A 81 -6.35 -19.24 5.31
C ALA A 81 -6.59 -18.59 6.67
N SER A 82 -6.09 -17.37 6.86
CA SER A 82 -6.43 -16.47 7.98
C SER A 82 -5.75 -16.79 9.34
N PRO A 83 -5.41 -15.76 10.17
CA PRO A 83 -5.69 -14.34 9.97
C PRO A 83 -4.85 -13.68 8.87
N GLU A 84 -3.66 -14.21 8.57
CA GLU A 84 -2.77 -13.69 7.53
C GLU A 84 -2.04 -14.85 6.84
N ASN A 85 -2.03 -14.86 5.51
CA ASN A 85 -1.12 -15.73 4.75
C ASN A 85 0.31 -15.25 5.01
N GLY A 86 1.32 -16.07 4.70
CA GLY A 86 2.70 -15.59 4.72
C GLY A 86 2.87 -14.36 3.82
N GLU A 87 3.81 -13.50 4.17
CA GLU A 87 4.12 -12.28 3.41
C GLU A 87 5.43 -12.45 2.65
N ASP A 88 5.48 -12.01 1.40
CA ASP A 88 6.71 -12.05 0.62
C ASP A 88 7.62 -10.89 1.05
N VAL A 89 8.89 -11.20 1.34
CA VAL A 89 9.85 -10.22 1.86
C VAL A 89 10.94 -9.94 0.84
N TYR A 90 11.13 -8.64 0.57
CA TYR A 90 12.19 -8.12 -0.27
C TYR A 90 13.06 -7.11 0.47
N THR A 91 14.37 -7.35 0.53
CA THR A 91 15.30 -6.43 1.20
C THR A 91 16.22 -5.78 0.18
N PHE A 92 16.25 -4.44 0.17
CA PHE A 92 17.10 -3.63 -0.68
C PHE A 92 18.02 -2.78 0.18
N LYS A 93 19.22 -2.48 -0.33
CA LYS A 93 20.11 -1.49 0.28
C LYS A 93 20.07 -0.21 -0.54
N ARG A 94 19.54 0.88 0.03
CA ARG A 94 19.39 2.20 -0.62
C ARG A 94 20.06 3.25 0.25
N ASP A 95 21.09 3.91 -0.28
CA ASP A 95 21.89 4.92 0.43
C ASP A 95 22.42 4.47 1.81
N GLY A 96 22.81 3.19 1.89
CA GLY A 96 23.31 2.60 3.13
C GLY A 96 22.24 2.23 4.17
N VAL A 97 20.96 2.44 3.85
CA VAL A 97 19.81 2.01 4.66
C VAL A 97 19.29 0.68 4.11
N ASP A 98 19.01 -0.26 5.01
CA ASP A 98 18.28 -1.47 4.65
C ASP A 98 16.78 -1.13 4.58
N VAL A 99 16.21 -1.27 3.39
CA VAL A 99 14.81 -1.00 3.07
C VAL A 99 14.14 -2.33 2.77
N ARG A 100 13.31 -2.81 3.71
CA ARG A 100 12.64 -4.10 3.61
C ARG A 100 11.17 -3.91 3.27
N TYR A 101 10.77 -4.36 2.10
CA TYR A 101 9.38 -4.48 1.69
C TYR A 101 8.83 -5.83 2.14
N SER A 102 7.61 -5.84 2.67
CA SER A 102 6.84 -7.06 2.98
C SER A 102 5.44 -6.92 2.41
N PHE A 103 5.02 -7.89 1.60
CA PHE A 103 3.76 -7.85 0.85
C PHE A 103 2.75 -8.78 1.50
N SER A 104 1.69 -8.21 2.07
CA SER A 104 0.58 -8.98 2.63
C SER A 104 -0.52 -9.20 1.60
N TYR A 105 -1.07 -10.40 1.61
CA TYR A 105 -2.08 -10.82 0.65
C TYR A 105 -3.50 -10.88 1.21
N THR A 106 -4.46 -10.85 0.31
CA THR A 106 -5.85 -11.28 0.47
C THR A 106 -6.23 -12.21 -0.67
N PHE A 107 -7.40 -12.84 -0.60
CA PHE A 107 -7.94 -13.70 -1.64
C PHE A 107 -9.45 -13.51 -1.75
N ASP A 108 -10.06 -14.01 -2.82
CA ASP A 108 -11.52 -14.05 -2.91
C ASP A 108 -12.07 -15.18 -2.02
N PRO A 109 -12.82 -14.91 -0.93
CA PRO A 109 -13.35 -15.94 -0.06
C PRO A 109 -14.43 -16.79 -0.73
N ASN A 110 -14.96 -16.34 -1.88
CA ASN A 110 -15.88 -17.14 -2.69
C ASN A 110 -15.14 -18.08 -3.65
N ASP A 111 -13.82 -17.91 -3.82
CA ASP A 111 -12.98 -18.83 -4.58
C ASP A 111 -12.48 -19.95 -3.65
N HIS A 112 -13.04 -21.13 -3.88
CA HIS A 112 -12.72 -22.36 -3.14
C HIS A 112 -11.70 -23.23 -3.87
N SER A 113 -11.10 -22.74 -4.96
CA SER A 113 -10.05 -23.48 -5.66
C SER A 113 -8.78 -23.60 -4.81
N GLU A 114 -8.08 -24.73 -4.94
CA GLU A 114 -6.79 -24.95 -4.27
C GLU A 114 -5.70 -23.98 -4.76
N GLN A 115 -5.88 -23.39 -5.94
CA GLN A 115 -4.94 -22.47 -6.60
C GLN A 115 -5.49 -21.05 -6.69
N ARG A 116 -6.36 -20.66 -5.74
CA ARG A 116 -6.94 -19.31 -5.75
C ARG A 116 -5.85 -18.24 -5.75
N PRO A 117 -5.98 -17.19 -6.57
CA PRO A 117 -5.00 -16.12 -6.64
C PRO A 117 -4.96 -15.32 -5.32
N LEU A 118 -3.74 -14.95 -4.94
CA LEU A 118 -3.47 -14.05 -3.82
C LEU A 118 -3.19 -12.65 -4.35
N PHE A 119 -3.84 -11.64 -3.78
CA PHE A 119 -3.74 -10.24 -4.22
C PHE A 119 -3.11 -9.38 -3.12
N VAL A 120 -2.17 -8.51 -3.48
CA VAL A 120 -1.51 -7.59 -2.56
C VAL A 120 -2.54 -6.62 -1.99
N ARG A 121 -2.72 -6.63 -0.66
CA ARG A 121 -3.62 -5.71 0.06
C ARG A 121 -2.88 -4.64 0.88
N LEU A 122 -1.62 -4.90 1.22
CA LEU A 122 -0.81 -4.07 2.09
C LEU A 122 0.67 -4.28 1.74
N VAL A 123 1.44 -3.19 1.72
CA VAL A 123 2.89 -3.24 1.61
C VAL A 123 3.49 -2.54 2.82
N ASP A 124 4.20 -3.28 3.66
CA ASP A 124 4.99 -2.72 4.75
C ASP A 124 6.41 -2.46 4.24
N VAL A 125 6.92 -1.24 4.42
CA VAL A 125 8.29 -0.85 4.10
C VAL A 125 9.00 -0.42 5.37
N GLU A 126 9.94 -1.24 5.84
CA GLU A 126 10.69 -1.00 7.08
C GLU A 126 12.09 -0.48 6.78
N PHE A 127 12.56 0.48 7.58
CA PHE A 127 13.90 1.05 7.47
C PHE A 127 14.77 0.60 8.64
N THR A 128 16.00 0.18 8.34
CA THR A 128 17.03 -0.07 9.35
C THR A 128 18.33 0.61 8.93
N PRO A 129 18.79 1.66 9.64
CA PRO A 129 18.15 2.35 10.77
C PRO A 129 16.92 3.21 10.36
N PRO A 130 16.18 3.79 11.33
CA PRO A 130 15.13 4.76 11.03
C PRO A 130 15.66 5.96 10.25
N VAL A 131 14.84 6.54 9.37
CA VAL A 131 15.24 7.59 8.43
C VAL A 131 14.50 8.88 8.67
N ALA A 132 15.10 10.02 8.32
CA ALA A 132 14.40 11.30 8.39
C ALA A 132 13.19 11.31 7.44
N LEU A 133 12.08 11.91 7.85
CA LEU A 133 10.87 12.08 7.05
C LEU A 133 11.19 12.63 5.64
N SER A 134 12.10 13.59 5.51
CA SER A 134 12.52 14.14 4.21
C SER A 134 13.15 13.13 3.25
N LYS A 135 13.71 12.02 3.74
CA LYS A 135 14.35 10.99 2.92
C LYS A 135 13.37 9.93 2.41
N VAL A 136 12.16 9.87 2.95
CA VAL A 136 11.19 8.81 2.62
C VAL A 136 10.87 8.76 1.11
N PRO A 137 10.59 9.87 0.40
CA PRO A 137 10.29 9.82 -1.05
C PRO A 137 11.46 9.29 -1.90
N GLN A 138 12.70 9.45 -1.45
CA GLN A 138 13.88 8.91 -2.13
C GLN A 138 14.03 7.40 -1.90
N LEU A 139 13.72 6.94 -0.69
CA LEU A 139 13.87 5.54 -0.30
C LEU A 139 12.65 4.68 -0.66
N VAL A 140 11.48 5.30 -0.92
CA VAL A 140 10.22 4.64 -1.31
C VAL A 140 9.68 5.37 -2.55
N PRO A 141 10.13 5.00 -3.76
CA PRO A 141 9.76 5.69 -5.01
C PRO A 141 8.26 5.70 -5.33
N GLU A 142 7.51 4.77 -4.73
CA GLU A 142 6.06 4.69 -4.82
C GLU A 142 5.38 5.84 -4.08
N PHE A 143 6.03 6.39 -3.05
CA PHE A 143 5.54 7.53 -2.31
C PHE A 143 5.93 8.84 -3.01
N LYS A 144 5.00 9.37 -3.79
CA LYS A 144 5.10 10.67 -4.47
C LYS A 144 4.22 11.70 -3.73
N PRO A 145 4.72 12.36 -2.67
CA PRO A 145 3.91 13.29 -1.91
C PRO A 145 3.47 14.49 -2.76
N SER A 146 2.23 14.93 -2.56
CA SER A 146 1.75 16.20 -3.11
C SER A 146 2.49 17.38 -2.47
N ASP A 147 2.79 18.42 -3.25
CA ASP A 147 3.33 19.69 -2.76
C ASP A 147 2.22 20.71 -2.39
N ASP A 148 0.96 20.35 -2.64
CA ASP A 148 -0.21 21.14 -2.28
C ASP A 148 -0.46 21.10 -0.76
N ALA A 149 -0.60 22.29 -0.18
CA ALA A 149 -0.91 22.48 1.24
C ALA A 149 -2.32 22.01 1.61
N ALA A 150 -3.26 21.96 0.65
CA ALA A 150 -4.62 21.48 0.87
C ALA A 150 -4.75 19.95 0.82
N SER A 151 -3.68 19.24 0.41
CA SER A 151 -3.67 17.78 0.41
C SER A 151 -3.81 17.24 1.85
N PRO A 152 -4.78 16.36 2.12
CA PRO A 152 -5.11 15.97 3.48
C PRO A 152 -4.02 15.10 4.09
N VAL A 153 -3.47 15.56 5.21
CA VAL A 153 -2.53 14.80 6.05
C VAL A 153 -3.06 14.79 7.48
N PHE A 154 -3.03 13.62 8.10
CA PHE A 154 -3.44 13.45 9.48
C PHE A 154 -2.29 12.93 10.32
N ARG A 155 -2.26 13.30 11.60
CA ARG A 155 -1.21 12.95 12.55
C ARG A 155 -1.81 12.33 13.81
N SER A 156 -1.14 11.32 14.32
CA SER A 156 -1.24 10.87 15.72
C SER A 156 0.12 11.03 16.41
N ASN A 157 0.26 10.59 17.65
CA ASN A 157 1.53 10.67 18.38
C ASN A 157 2.68 9.89 17.72
N ILE A 158 2.38 8.85 16.93
CA ILE A 158 3.38 7.93 16.36
C ILE A 158 3.26 7.75 14.85
N MET A 159 2.31 8.42 14.19
CA MET A 159 2.03 8.15 12.78
C MET A 159 1.51 9.36 12.01
N LEU A 160 1.94 9.48 10.75
CA LEU A 160 1.39 10.39 9.75
C LEU A 160 0.64 9.58 8.69
N LEU A 161 -0.56 10.03 8.32
CA LEU A 161 -1.38 9.44 7.27
C LEU A 161 -1.53 10.43 6.12
N PHE A 162 -1.05 10.02 4.95
CA PHE A 162 -1.17 10.76 3.69
C PHE A 162 -2.16 10.06 2.78
N PHE A 163 -2.99 10.83 2.08
CA PHE A 163 -3.81 10.33 0.98
C PHE A 163 -3.17 10.73 -0.34
N SER A 164 -3.22 9.83 -1.32
CA SER A 164 -2.69 10.05 -2.67
C SER A 164 -3.71 9.63 -3.73
N GLY A 165 -3.70 10.34 -4.86
CA GLY A 165 -4.54 10.03 -6.01
C GLY A 165 -6.04 10.22 -5.78
N LYS A 166 -6.83 9.72 -6.73
CA LYS A 166 -8.29 9.66 -6.64
C LYS A 166 -8.74 8.33 -6.04
N PRO A 167 -9.94 8.26 -5.44
CA PRO A 167 -10.52 6.98 -5.06
C PRO A 167 -10.63 6.01 -6.24
N SER A 168 -10.36 4.73 -6.00
CA SER A 168 -10.54 3.63 -6.97
C SER A 168 -11.72 2.76 -6.57
N ALA A 169 -12.51 2.34 -7.57
CA ALA A 169 -13.62 1.42 -7.35
C ALA A 169 -13.14 -0.02 -7.12
N GLU A 170 -12.03 -0.38 -7.78
CA GLU A 170 -11.35 -1.67 -7.77
C GLU A 170 -10.78 -1.98 -6.38
N ALA A 171 -10.33 -0.95 -5.65
CA ALA A 171 -9.84 -1.03 -4.28
C ALA A 171 -10.79 -1.72 -3.29
N ARG A 172 -12.10 -1.72 -3.56
CA ARG A 172 -13.10 -2.44 -2.75
C ARG A 172 -12.79 -3.93 -2.63
N PHE A 173 -12.16 -4.51 -3.66
CA PHE A 173 -11.77 -5.92 -3.67
C PHE A 173 -10.75 -6.26 -2.57
N ILE A 174 -9.84 -5.35 -2.21
CA ILE A 174 -8.82 -5.62 -1.18
C ILE A 174 -9.23 -5.17 0.23
N VAL A 175 -10.24 -4.30 0.34
CA VAL A 175 -10.73 -3.81 1.64
C VAL A 175 -11.75 -4.77 2.28
N ARG A 176 -12.75 -5.24 1.51
CA ARG A 176 -13.80 -6.21 1.91
C ARG A 176 -14.29 -6.11 3.36
N GLU A 177 -14.50 -4.91 3.86
CA GLU A 177 -15.04 -4.68 5.20
C GLU A 177 -16.56 -4.51 5.15
N LYS A 178 -17.30 -5.40 5.83
CA LYS A 178 -18.77 -5.39 5.85
C LYS A 178 -19.31 -4.02 6.27
N GLY A 179 -20.14 -3.41 5.42
CA GLY A 179 -20.75 -2.11 5.68
C GLY A 179 -19.84 -0.92 5.36
N LYS A 180 -18.69 -1.14 4.74
CA LYS A 180 -17.82 -0.09 4.21
C LYS A 180 -17.69 -0.11 2.68
N ASP A 181 -18.50 -0.92 2.01
CA ASP A 181 -18.48 -1.08 0.54
C ASP A 181 -18.85 0.21 -0.20
N ALA A 182 -19.65 1.07 0.44
CA ALA A 182 -20.08 2.37 -0.09
C ALA A 182 -19.07 3.50 0.12
N LEU A 183 -17.95 3.24 0.80
CA LEU A 183 -16.93 4.27 1.01
C LEU A 183 -16.04 4.44 -0.23
N ASP A 184 -15.54 5.66 -0.38
CA ASP A 184 -14.48 5.96 -1.33
C ASP A 184 -13.14 5.55 -0.72
N TRP A 185 -12.43 4.67 -1.43
CA TRP A 185 -11.14 4.10 -1.04
C TRP A 185 -10.04 4.66 -1.91
N SER A 186 -9.08 5.32 -1.28
CA SER A 186 -7.93 5.93 -1.96
C SER A 186 -6.64 5.26 -1.50
N LEU A 187 -5.61 5.41 -2.31
CA LEU A 187 -4.24 5.08 -1.92
C LEU A 187 -3.84 5.93 -0.71
N ALA A 188 -3.26 5.28 0.28
CA ALA A 188 -2.82 5.90 1.50
C ALA A 188 -1.42 5.42 1.89
N PHE A 189 -0.66 6.34 2.47
CA PHE A 189 0.66 6.07 3.02
C PHE A 189 0.65 6.42 4.50
N GLN A 190 0.93 5.43 5.34
CA GLN A 190 1.02 5.62 6.79
C GLN A 190 2.48 5.51 7.21
N MET A 191 3.06 6.60 7.69
CA MET A 191 4.44 6.64 8.16
C MET A 191 4.46 6.52 9.68
N PHE A 192 5.23 5.59 10.22
CA PHE A 192 5.30 5.30 11.65
C PHE A 192 6.66 5.71 12.21
N ALA A 193 6.61 6.36 13.37
CA ALA A 193 7.74 6.68 14.22
C ALA A 193 7.57 5.92 15.55
N LEU A 194 8.30 4.81 15.74
CA LEU A 194 8.17 3.94 16.91
C LEU A 194 8.50 4.66 18.22
N GLN A 195 9.41 5.63 18.17
CA GLN A 195 9.78 6.49 19.30
C GLN A 195 8.91 7.75 19.42
N GLY A 196 7.89 7.89 18.58
CA GLY A 196 7.00 9.05 18.53
C GLY A 196 7.45 10.14 17.55
N LEU A 197 6.47 10.92 17.10
CA LEU A 197 6.68 12.08 16.26
C LEU A 197 6.95 13.31 17.13
N PRO A 198 7.98 14.11 16.81
CA PRO A 198 8.29 15.33 17.57
C PRO A 198 7.13 16.33 17.47
N ASP A 199 6.95 17.14 18.52
CA ASP A 199 6.03 18.28 18.51
C ASP A 199 6.80 19.60 18.75
N PRO A 200 6.84 20.52 17.77
CA PRO A 200 6.17 20.42 16.47
C PRO A 200 6.81 19.39 15.54
N LEU A 201 6.04 18.95 14.55
CA LEU A 201 6.52 18.07 13.48
C LEU A 201 7.62 18.77 12.69
N THR A 202 8.67 18.03 12.33
CA THR A 202 9.73 18.52 11.44
C THR A 202 10.07 17.47 10.39
N LEU A 203 10.67 17.89 9.28
CA LEU A 203 11.19 16.99 8.24
C LEU A 203 12.34 16.09 8.70
N LYS A 204 12.88 16.32 9.92
CA LYS A 204 13.89 15.48 10.56
C LYS A 204 13.29 14.37 11.43
N ALA A 205 11.96 14.31 11.57
CA ALA A 205 11.29 13.28 12.36
C ALA A 205 11.75 11.88 11.90
N PRO A 206 12.13 10.99 12.82
CA PRO A 206 12.57 9.64 12.48
C PRO A 206 11.37 8.77 12.10
N ILE A 207 11.44 8.14 10.95
CA ILE A 207 10.45 7.22 10.40
C ILE A 207 11.07 5.84 10.34
N ASP A 208 10.45 4.88 11.02
CA ASP A 208 10.88 3.48 11.07
C ASP A 208 10.24 2.67 9.95
N ARG A 209 9.03 3.05 9.54
CA ARG A 209 8.21 2.25 8.63
C ARG A 209 7.22 3.10 7.84
N VAL A 210 6.95 2.70 6.60
CA VAL A 210 5.84 3.19 5.78
C VAL A 210 4.92 2.01 5.45
N GLU A 211 3.62 2.17 5.61
CA GLU A 211 2.62 1.23 5.09
C GLU A 211 1.94 1.85 3.86
N ILE A 212 1.92 1.12 2.75
CA ILE A 212 1.16 1.45 1.54
C ILE A 212 -0.13 0.63 1.58
N SER A 213 -1.27 1.31 1.67
CA SER A 213 -2.56 0.66 1.88
C SER A 213 -3.71 1.45 1.26
N THR A 214 -4.92 0.92 1.39
CA THR A 214 -6.15 1.63 1.04
C THR A 214 -6.80 2.23 2.28
N GLN A 215 -7.18 3.50 2.21
CA GLN A 215 -7.90 4.18 3.29
C GLN A 215 -9.07 5.02 2.76
N SER A 216 -10.04 5.29 3.63
CA SER A 216 -11.18 6.16 3.33
C SER A 216 -11.10 7.48 4.09
N LEU A 217 -11.06 8.60 3.37
CA LEU A 217 -11.02 9.93 3.97
C LEU A 217 -12.26 10.24 4.84
N PRO A 218 -13.50 9.92 4.41
CA PRO A 218 -14.68 10.01 5.28
C PRO A 218 -14.53 9.24 6.59
N LEU A 219 -13.92 8.05 6.55
CA LEU A 219 -13.74 7.22 7.75
C LEU A 219 -12.81 7.88 8.75
N VAL A 220 -11.68 8.43 8.30
CA VAL A 220 -10.73 9.14 9.17
C VAL A 220 -11.39 10.36 9.81
N LYS A 221 -12.05 11.19 8.99
CA LYS A 221 -12.70 12.43 9.45
C LYS A 221 -13.83 12.18 10.46
N LEU A 222 -14.59 11.09 10.30
CA LEU A 222 -15.74 10.79 11.15
C LEU A 222 -15.40 9.95 12.38
N ARG A 223 -14.62 8.87 12.21
CA ARG A 223 -14.42 7.84 13.25
C ARG A 223 -13.09 7.97 13.98
N GLN A 224 -12.10 8.62 13.40
CA GLN A 224 -10.75 8.72 13.96
C GLN A 224 -10.39 10.13 14.40
N ARG A 225 -11.35 11.06 14.43
CA ARG A 225 -11.15 12.46 14.84
C ARG A 225 -10.45 12.63 16.19
N ASN A 226 -10.66 11.70 17.12
CA ASN A 226 -10.08 11.77 18.47
C ASN A 226 -8.65 11.20 18.54
N THR A 227 -8.16 10.54 17.49
CA THR A 227 -6.82 9.94 17.45
C THR A 227 -5.95 10.50 16.32
N HIS A 228 -6.57 11.18 15.36
CA HIS A 228 -5.95 11.72 14.17
C HIS A 228 -6.34 13.18 13.99
N GLU A 229 -5.36 14.06 14.14
CA GLU A 229 -5.54 15.49 13.95
C GLU A 229 -5.07 15.88 12.54
N PRO A 230 -5.82 16.73 11.82
CA PRO A 230 -5.34 17.27 10.56
C PRO A 230 -4.12 18.15 10.80
N VAL A 231 -3.07 17.96 9.99
CA VAL A 231 -1.85 18.76 10.04
C VAL A 231 -1.52 19.32 8.65
N LEU A 232 -0.75 20.40 8.62
CA LEU A 232 -0.22 20.92 7.37
C LEU A 232 0.66 19.86 6.71
N ASN A 233 0.48 19.66 5.40
CA ASN A 233 1.25 18.68 4.65
C ASN A 233 2.77 18.98 4.76
N PRO A 234 3.57 18.10 5.38
CA PRO A 234 5.00 18.33 5.61
C PRO A 234 5.83 18.47 4.34
N TYR A 235 5.32 18.00 3.19
CA TYR A 235 5.98 18.13 1.89
C TYR A 235 5.52 19.36 1.08
N SER A 236 4.58 20.14 1.62
CA SER A 236 4.14 21.39 0.98
C SER A 236 5.12 22.53 1.17
N LYS A 237 5.12 23.48 0.22
CA LYS A 237 5.92 24.72 0.34
C LYS A 237 5.54 25.55 1.58
N ALA A 238 4.26 25.53 1.94
CA ALA A 238 3.75 26.24 3.11
C ALA A 238 4.36 25.71 4.41
N PHE A 239 4.59 24.40 4.52
CA PHE A 239 5.24 23.80 5.68
C PHE A 239 6.70 24.23 5.81
N ALA A 240 7.44 24.27 4.70
CA ALA A 240 8.83 24.73 4.69
C ALA A 240 8.99 26.20 5.12
N GLN A 241 7.94 27.00 4.96
CA GLN A 241 7.93 28.43 5.32
C GLN A 241 7.45 28.68 6.76
N GLN A 242 7.08 27.63 7.51
CA GLN A 242 6.65 27.82 8.90
C GLN A 242 7.80 28.39 9.74
N PRO A 243 7.52 29.38 10.59
CA PRO A 243 8.52 29.88 11.51
C PRO A 243 8.98 28.74 12.43
N PRO A 244 10.28 28.68 12.80
CA PRO A 244 10.76 27.67 13.72
C PRO A 244 9.97 27.75 15.04
N PRO A 245 9.68 26.61 15.69
CA PRO A 245 9.03 26.62 16.99
C PRO A 245 9.72 27.56 17.96
N ALA A 246 8.91 28.26 18.77
CA ALA A 246 9.41 28.95 19.92
C ALA A 246 10.23 27.97 20.80
N PRO A 247 11.39 28.37 21.33
CA PRO A 247 12.15 27.53 22.23
C PRO A 247 11.25 27.04 23.36
N ALA A 248 11.28 25.74 23.66
CA ALA A 248 10.53 25.19 24.78
C ALA A 248 10.94 25.94 26.06
N ALA A 249 10.02 26.74 26.60
CA ALA A 249 10.26 27.43 27.86
C ALA A 249 10.53 26.35 28.90
N LYS A 250 11.75 26.33 29.47
CA LYS A 250 12.08 25.45 30.59
C LYS A 250 11.09 25.77 31.71
N LYS A 251 10.09 24.91 31.93
CA LYS A 251 9.27 24.98 33.14
C LYS A 251 10.19 24.67 34.30
N ILE A 252 10.64 25.71 35.00
CA ILE A 252 11.30 25.57 36.29
C ILE A 252 10.26 24.92 37.21
N PRO A 253 10.49 23.70 37.72
CA PRO A 253 9.58 23.09 38.68
C PRO A 253 9.50 24.02 39.89
N ILE A 254 8.31 24.55 40.17
CA ILE A 254 8.08 25.30 41.41
C ILE A 254 7.92 24.24 42.51
N PRO A 255 8.81 24.17 43.50
CA PRO A 255 8.66 23.21 44.57
C PRO A 255 7.40 23.56 45.36
N THR A 256 6.51 22.58 45.51
CA THR A 256 5.36 22.68 46.41
C THR A 256 5.86 22.49 47.83
N TYR A 257 6.39 23.56 48.44
CA TYR A 257 6.56 23.57 49.89
C TYR A 257 5.21 23.91 50.52
N ALA A 258 4.85 23.09 51.50
CA ALA A 258 3.53 22.93 52.12
C ALA A 258 2.88 24.24 52.60
N ASP A 259 1.56 24.32 52.41
CA ASP A 259 0.68 25.05 53.33
C ASP A 259 0.47 24.22 54.61
#